data_AF-A0A941LAB8-F1
#
_entry.id   AF-A0A941LAB8-F1
#
_cell.length_a   1.000
_cell.length_b   1.000
_cell.length_c   1.000
_cell.angle_alpha   90.00
_cell.angle_beta   90.00
_cell.angle_gamma   90.00
#
_symmetry.space_group_name_H-M   'P 1'
#
loop_
_entity.id
_entity.type
_entity.pdbx_description
1 polymer ?
#
loop_
_entity_poly.entity_id
_entity_poly.type
_entity_poly.pdbx_seq_one_letter_code
_entity_poly.pdbx_strand_id
1 'polypeptide(L)'
;MWKPIHLDFILGRYEPFDKRVIVVLIGWIFLITGTIWFSLNNLPSDWIDPGGNKNELLKIFILNPSMIIGLLLLFWFGFEWSFIVVFLSMFIIGVFSSLDPFWAILFGLSFTFTLSIYAIVYHCLNFSYHLRSVSSVVLYVGTSFVASTASSLGTFIWSLEHDLNASETIYMWKGWWSGSCLQTIFIIAPILYICSPALEKWKEKTFEFPEKKEVSAKWIYSTVILITVVISVFIFSGDYLAKKRIAEQIHTMKTLTSEAILSSIESFGIITWVSIWIVFCVGIGAVFVITSWNNELKKNVEERTRSLTIAEDRLKESLLEKETLLNEIHHRVKNNLAVVIALLDLQRMKNTDPGIRKVLDDAKSRIKSMGFVHETLYQTEDFANVEFSEYLDRLCHSLEAT
;
A
#
# COMPACT_ATOMS: atom_id res chain seq x y z
N MET A 1 8.23 8.60 2.90
CA MET A 1 7.27 7.65 2.31
C MET A 1 5.90 7.99 2.89
N TRP A 2 4.83 8.04 2.09
CA TRP A 2 3.51 8.38 2.61
C TRP A 2 2.97 7.26 3.51
N LYS A 3 2.73 7.58 4.79
CA LYS A 3 2.19 6.67 5.82
C LYS A 3 0.99 7.34 6.50
N PRO A 4 -0.19 7.28 5.87
CA PRO A 4 -1.41 7.80 6.47
C PRO A 4 -1.80 6.98 7.71
N ILE A 5 -2.45 7.64 8.66
CA ILE A 5 -3.04 6.99 9.84
C ILE A 5 -4.55 6.88 9.58
N HIS A 6 -4.95 5.72 9.07
CA HIS A 6 -6.34 5.40 8.77
C HIS A 6 -7.23 5.52 10.00
N LEU A 7 -8.48 5.92 9.81
CA LEU A 7 -9.49 6.04 10.87
C LEU A 7 -9.69 4.68 11.55
N ASP A 8 -9.78 3.61 10.75
CA ASP A 8 -9.90 2.23 11.24
C ASP A 8 -8.73 1.82 12.14
N PHE A 9 -7.52 2.29 11.82
CA PHE A 9 -6.33 1.99 12.62
C PHE A 9 -6.40 2.68 13.98
N ILE A 10 -6.82 3.95 14.03
CA ILE A 10 -6.97 4.68 15.29
C ILE A 10 -8.05 4.03 16.16
N LEU A 11 -9.21 3.72 15.58
CA LEU A 11 -10.34 3.12 16.30
C LEU A 11 -10.08 1.67 16.73
N GLY A 12 -9.25 0.93 16.00
CA GLY A 12 -8.91 -0.45 16.34
C GLY A 12 -7.74 -0.59 17.32
N ARG A 13 -6.82 0.37 17.36
CA ARG A 13 -5.60 0.30 18.20
C ARG A 13 -5.73 1.03 19.53
N TYR A 14 -6.52 2.10 19.57
CA TYR A 14 -6.70 2.92 20.77
C TYR A 14 -8.12 2.77 21.31
N GLU A 15 -8.28 2.92 22.63
CA GLU A 15 -9.62 2.90 23.23
C GLU A 15 -10.46 4.08 22.70
N PRO A 16 -11.78 3.89 22.48
CA PRO A 16 -12.65 4.94 21.94
C PRO A 16 -12.65 6.24 22.74
N PHE A 17 -12.34 6.16 24.04
CA PHE A 17 -12.30 7.28 24.97
C PHE A 17 -10.89 7.77 25.31
N ASP A 18 -9.85 7.32 24.59
CA ASP A 18 -8.52 7.90 24.74
C ASP A 18 -8.58 9.39 24.35
N LYS A 19 -8.07 10.25 25.24
CA LYS A 19 -8.00 11.71 25.06
C LYS A 19 -7.39 12.08 23.70
N ARG A 20 -6.39 11.32 23.21
CA ARG A 20 -5.74 11.57 21.91
C ARG A 20 -6.72 11.42 20.75
N VAL A 21 -7.50 10.34 20.78
CA VAL A 21 -8.50 10.00 19.75
C VAL A 21 -9.63 11.03 19.77
N ILE A 22 -10.14 11.35 20.97
CA ILE A 22 -11.19 12.36 21.13
C ILE A 22 -10.77 13.72 20.58
N VAL A 23 -9.56 14.20 20.89
CA VAL A 23 -9.08 15.50 20.37
C VAL A 23 -9.02 15.51 18.84
N VAL A 24 -8.53 14.43 18.22
CA VAL A 24 -8.48 14.34 16.75
C VAL A 24 -9.88 14.27 16.14
N LEU A 25 -10.79 13.49 16.71
CA LEU A 25 -12.15 13.37 16.21
C LEU A 25 -12.95 14.68 16.38
N ILE A 26 -12.83 15.37 17.52
CA ILE A 26 -13.45 16.68 17.73
C ILE A 26 -12.89 17.70 16.73
N GLY A 27 -11.56 17.73 16.55
CA GLY A 27 -10.93 18.59 15.55
C GLY A 27 -11.43 18.32 14.14
N TRP A 28 -11.63 17.04 13.79
CA TRP A 28 -12.16 16.65 12.49
C TRP A 28 -13.63 17.02 12.30
N ILE A 29 -14.49 16.81 13.29
CA ILE A 29 -15.89 17.27 13.27
C ILE A 29 -15.94 18.80 13.10
N PHE A 30 -15.09 19.53 13.84
CA PHE A 30 -15.00 20.98 13.71
C PHE A 30 -14.61 21.40 12.29
N LEU A 31 -13.63 20.73 11.68
CA LEU A 31 -13.24 20.97 10.28
C LEU A 31 -14.40 20.69 9.31
N ILE A 32 -15.12 19.58 9.48
CA ILE A 32 -16.31 19.26 8.67
C ILE A 32 -17.33 20.39 8.78
N THR A 33 -17.76 20.73 9.99
CA THR A 33 -18.77 21.78 10.21
C THR A 33 -18.30 23.14 9.72
N GLY A 34 -17.02 23.48 9.93
CA GLY A 34 -16.42 24.74 9.49
C GLY A 34 -16.35 24.86 7.98
N THR A 35 -15.99 23.77 7.28
CA THR A 35 -15.99 23.75 5.80
C THR A 35 -17.39 23.89 5.22
N ILE A 36 -18.38 23.18 5.76
CA ILE A 36 -19.78 23.28 5.31
C ILE A 36 -20.29 24.70 5.54
N TRP A 37 -20.09 25.24 6.74
CA TRP A 37 -20.51 26.60 7.08
C TRP A 37 -19.84 27.64 6.19
N PHE A 38 -18.53 27.56 5.96
CA PHE A 38 -17.84 28.51 5.09
C PHE A 38 -18.33 28.40 3.65
N SER A 39 -18.49 27.18 3.13
CA SER A 39 -18.98 26.95 1.78
C SER A 39 -20.37 27.55 1.58
N LEU A 40 -21.29 27.35 2.53
CA LEU A 40 -22.65 27.90 2.48
C LEU A 40 -22.69 29.44 2.55
N ASN A 41 -21.84 30.08 3.36
CA ASN A 41 -21.85 31.54 3.50
C ASN A 41 -21.11 32.29 2.40
N ASN A 42 -20.17 31.63 1.70
CA ASN A 42 -19.42 32.26 0.61
C ASN A 42 -20.00 31.96 -0.78
N LEU A 43 -21.11 31.23 -0.86
CA LEU A 43 -21.87 31.01 -2.09
C LEU A 43 -22.48 32.35 -2.56
N PRO A 44 -22.15 32.85 -3.77
CA PRO A 44 -22.76 34.04 -4.34
C PRO A 44 -24.28 33.90 -4.38
N SER A 45 -24.98 35.02 -4.20
CA SER A 45 -26.44 35.09 -4.40
C SER A 45 -26.86 34.58 -5.79
N ASP A 46 -25.98 34.74 -6.77
CA ASP A 46 -26.20 34.42 -8.18
C ASP A 46 -25.54 33.09 -8.57
N TRP A 47 -25.17 32.24 -7.61
CA TRP A 47 -24.50 30.95 -7.86
C TRP A 47 -25.30 30.04 -8.82
N ILE A 48 -26.62 30.21 -8.83
CA ILE A 48 -27.60 29.47 -9.63
C ILE A 48 -27.94 30.21 -10.94
N ASP A 49 -27.65 31.52 -11.05
CA ASP A 49 -28.06 32.35 -12.18
C ASP A 49 -26.97 32.39 -13.28
N PRO A 50 -27.27 31.95 -14.53
CA PRO A 50 -26.35 32.03 -15.68
C PRO A 50 -25.86 33.46 -16.00
N GLY A 51 -26.62 34.49 -15.59
CA GLY A 51 -26.32 35.91 -15.77
C GLY A 51 -25.49 36.57 -14.65
N GLY A 52 -25.16 35.82 -13.59
CA GLY A 52 -24.45 36.33 -12.41
C GLY A 52 -23.02 36.81 -12.68
N ASN A 53 -22.41 37.47 -11.69
CA ASN A 53 -21.03 37.94 -11.79
C ASN A 53 -20.03 36.77 -11.90
N LYS A 54 -19.66 36.44 -13.14
CA LYS A 54 -18.77 35.32 -13.52
C LYS A 54 -17.43 35.33 -12.80
N ASN A 55 -16.96 36.49 -12.33
CA ASN A 55 -15.72 36.60 -11.54
C ASN A 55 -15.88 36.08 -10.10
N GLU A 56 -17.04 36.23 -9.47
CA GLU A 56 -17.30 35.70 -8.11
C GLU A 56 -17.41 34.17 -8.13
N LEU A 57 -18.01 33.60 -9.18
CA LEU A 57 -18.03 32.16 -9.43
C LEU A 57 -16.60 31.58 -9.53
N LEU A 58 -15.74 32.24 -10.32
CA LEU A 58 -14.34 31.84 -10.46
C LEU A 58 -13.54 31.88 -9.16
N LYS A 59 -13.82 32.84 -8.26
CA LYS A 59 -13.17 32.91 -6.94
C LYS A 59 -13.45 31.68 -6.09
N ILE A 60 -14.66 31.13 -6.12
CA ILE A 60 -14.97 29.89 -5.40
C ILE A 60 -14.19 28.71 -5.95
N PHE A 61 -14.09 28.59 -7.28
CA PHE A 61 -13.37 27.48 -7.89
C PHE A 61 -11.84 27.55 -7.69
N ILE A 62 -11.30 28.76 -7.50
CA ILE A 62 -9.89 28.97 -7.15
C ILE A 62 -9.64 28.77 -5.65
N LEU A 63 -10.63 29.05 -4.80
CA LEU A 63 -10.47 29.05 -3.35
C LEU A 63 -11.61 28.27 -2.67
N ASN A 64 -11.59 26.96 -2.89
CA ASN A 64 -12.53 26.03 -2.29
C ASN A 64 -11.95 25.47 -0.97
N PRO A 65 -12.45 25.90 0.21
CA PRO A 65 -11.87 25.54 1.51
C PRO A 65 -11.98 24.04 1.81
N SER A 66 -13.05 23.38 1.37
CA SER A 66 -13.24 21.95 1.65
C SER A 66 -12.24 21.12 0.85
N MET A 67 -11.89 21.55 -0.37
CA MET A 67 -10.79 20.94 -1.14
C MET A 67 -9.42 21.22 -0.54
N ILE A 68 -9.17 22.44 -0.03
CA ILE A 68 -7.90 22.76 0.66
C ILE A 68 -7.73 21.88 1.89
N ILE A 69 -8.71 21.89 2.79
CA ILE A 69 -8.68 21.13 4.04
C ILE A 69 -8.69 19.63 3.74
N GLY A 70 -9.53 19.19 2.80
CA GLY A 70 -9.61 17.82 2.34
C GLY A 70 -8.27 17.29 1.86
N LEU A 71 -7.61 17.95 0.92
CA LEU A 71 -6.31 17.49 0.40
C LEU A 71 -5.21 17.53 1.46
N LEU A 72 -5.20 18.51 2.36
CA LEU A 72 -4.26 18.50 3.49
C LEU A 72 -4.50 17.29 4.41
N LEU A 73 -5.76 17.01 4.76
CA LEU A 73 -6.13 15.82 5.54
C LEU A 73 -5.78 14.52 4.81
N LEU A 74 -5.88 14.48 3.48
CA LEU A 74 -5.48 13.32 2.69
C LEU A 74 -3.99 13.00 2.92
N PHE A 75 -3.12 13.98 2.73
CA PHE A 75 -1.69 13.77 2.87
C PHE A 75 -1.29 13.49 4.32
N TRP A 76 -1.92 14.16 5.28
CA TRP A 76 -1.56 14.09 6.68
C TRP A 76 -2.13 12.90 7.42
N PHE A 77 -3.40 12.57 7.22
CA PHE A 77 -4.11 11.54 7.98
C PHE A 77 -4.58 10.39 7.08
N GLY A 78 -5.03 10.65 5.86
CA GLY A 78 -5.38 9.61 4.89
C GLY A 78 -6.68 9.87 4.15
N PHE A 79 -7.05 8.91 3.29
CA PHE A 79 -8.18 9.05 2.37
C PHE A 79 -9.52 9.24 3.09
N GLU A 80 -9.82 8.45 4.12
CA GLU A 80 -11.11 8.51 4.85
C GLU A 80 -11.38 9.89 5.47
N TRP A 81 -10.36 10.46 6.11
CA TRP A 81 -10.41 11.78 6.75
C TRP A 81 -10.75 12.90 5.77
N SER A 82 -10.23 12.77 4.55
CA SER A 82 -10.44 13.71 3.45
C SER A 82 -11.78 13.51 2.75
N PHE A 83 -12.12 12.24 2.46
CA PHE A 83 -13.29 11.84 1.71
C PHE A 83 -14.57 12.42 2.32
N ILE A 84 -14.76 12.24 3.63
CA ILE A 84 -15.98 12.66 4.32
C ILE A 84 -16.13 14.19 4.29
N VAL A 85 -15.04 14.93 4.52
CA VAL A 85 -15.05 16.41 4.52
C VAL A 85 -15.46 16.94 3.14
N VAL A 86 -14.80 16.46 2.08
CA VAL A 86 -15.03 16.93 0.72
C VAL A 86 -16.40 16.48 0.22
N PHE A 87 -16.74 15.19 0.38
CA PHE A 87 -18.01 14.65 -0.09
C PHE A 87 -19.19 15.35 0.57
N LEU A 88 -19.19 15.46 1.90
CA LEU A 88 -20.33 16.04 2.62
C LEU A 88 -20.49 17.53 2.30
N SER A 89 -19.38 18.28 2.21
CA SER A 89 -19.41 19.69 1.80
C SER A 89 -20.01 19.85 0.40
N MET A 90 -19.55 19.08 -0.58
CA MET A 90 -20.00 19.21 -1.97
C MET A 90 -21.41 18.66 -2.18
N PHE A 91 -21.78 17.59 -1.49
CA PHE A 91 -23.14 17.06 -1.48
C PHE A 91 -24.13 18.09 -0.93
N ILE A 92 -23.81 18.72 0.22
CA ILE A 92 -24.67 19.75 0.82
C ILE A 92 -24.81 20.97 -0.09
N ILE A 93 -23.71 21.42 -0.74
CA ILE A 93 -23.78 22.50 -1.74
C ILE A 93 -24.72 22.09 -2.89
N GLY A 94 -24.61 20.85 -3.37
CA GLY A 94 -25.47 20.34 -4.43
C GLY A 94 -26.96 20.35 -4.04
N VAL A 95 -27.29 19.85 -2.85
CA VAL A 95 -28.66 19.87 -2.32
C VAL A 95 -29.16 21.31 -2.11
N PHE A 96 -28.33 22.19 -1.56
CA PHE A 96 -28.67 23.61 -1.36
C PHE A 96 -28.92 24.33 -2.69
N SER A 97 -28.29 23.86 -3.77
CA SER A 97 -28.48 24.37 -5.13
C SER A 97 -29.67 23.73 -5.85
N SER A 98 -30.56 23.03 -5.13
CA SER A 98 -31.74 22.37 -5.69
C SER A 98 -31.46 21.27 -6.73
N LEU A 99 -30.26 20.65 -6.70
CA LEU A 99 -30.00 19.44 -7.48
C LEU A 99 -30.86 18.28 -6.95
N ASP A 100 -31.35 17.44 -7.85
CA ASP A 100 -31.96 16.16 -7.47
C ASP A 100 -30.99 15.35 -6.59
N PRO A 101 -31.47 14.62 -5.57
CA PRO A 101 -30.61 13.87 -4.65
C PRO A 101 -29.61 12.93 -5.35
N PHE A 102 -29.99 12.32 -6.48
CA PHE A 102 -29.09 11.47 -7.25
C PHE A 102 -27.93 12.28 -7.86
N TRP A 103 -28.23 13.44 -8.46
CA TRP A 103 -27.23 14.32 -9.06
C TRP A 103 -26.35 14.99 -8.01
N ALA A 104 -26.90 15.33 -6.84
CA ALA A 104 -26.12 15.86 -5.72
C ALA A 104 -25.08 14.84 -5.23
N ILE A 105 -25.42 13.54 -5.18
CA ILE A 105 -24.47 12.48 -4.83
C ILE A 105 -23.36 12.39 -5.89
N LEU A 106 -23.73 12.33 -7.18
CA LEU A 106 -22.76 12.20 -8.27
C LEU A 106 -21.84 13.44 -8.34
N PHE A 107 -22.38 14.63 -8.09
CA PHE A 107 -21.65 15.88 -7.96
C PHE A 107 -20.65 15.83 -6.80
N GLY A 108 -21.08 15.41 -5.60
CA GLY A 108 -20.17 15.23 -4.46
C GLY A 108 -19.05 14.22 -4.75
N LEU A 109 -19.38 13.11 -5.41
CA LEU A 109 -18.41 12.08 -5.80
C LEU A 109 -17.39 12.59 -6.81
N SER A 110 -17.75 13.52 -7.71
CA SER A 110 -16.80 14.05 -8.69
C SER A 110 -15.59 14.73 -8.03
N PHE A 111 -15.77 15.43 -6.91
CA PHE A 111 -14.65 16.02 -6.17
C PHE A 111 -13.80 14.97 -5.43
N THR A 112 -14.42 13.89 -4.98
CA THR A 112 -13.68 12.80 -4.32
C THR A 112 -12.76 12.04 -5.29
N PHE A 113 -12.98 12.13 -6.60
CA PHE A 113 -12.06 11.57 -7.60
C PHE A 113 -10.66 12.14 -7.49
N THR A 114 -10.55 13.46 -7.26
CA THR A 114 -9.27 14.11 -7.04
C THR A 114 -8.51 13.45 -5.89
N LEU A 115 -9.19 13.21 -4.77
CA LEU A 115 -8.61 12.57 -3.59
C LEU A 115 -8.16 11.13 -3.88
N SER A 116 -8.99 10.36 -4.58
CA SER A 116 -8.70 8.98 -4.94
C SER A 116 -7.45 8.88 -5.82
N ILE A 117 -7.31 9.77 -6.81
CA ILE A 117 -6.14 9.82 -7.69
C ILE A 117 -4.86 10.07 -6.87
N TYR A 118 -4.85 11.07 -5.99
CA TYR A 118 -3.71 11.32 -5.12
C TYR A 118 -3.41 10.14 -4.18
N ALA A 119 -4.45 9.56 -3.56
CA ALA A 119 -4.28 8.41 -2.66
C ALA A 119 -3.59 7.24 -3.37
N ILE A 120 -4.04 6.90 -4.57
CA ILE A 120 -3.49 5.78 -5.36
C ILE A 120 -2.06 6.07 -5.77
N VAL A 121 -1.81 7.26 -6.34
CA VAL A 121 -0.48 7.68 -6.79
C VAL A 121 0.52 7.62 -5.64
N TYR A 122 0.20 8.18 -4.47
CA TYR A 122 1.13 8.21 -3.33
C TYR A 122 1.19 6.90 -2.53
N HIS A 123 0.19 6.02 -2.65
CA HIS A 123 0.24 4.68 -2.08
C HIS A 123 1.15 3.76 -2.91
N CYS A 124 1.00 3.81 -4.23
CA CYS A 124 1.75 2.99 -5.18
C CYS A 124 3.17 3.48 -5.39
N LEU A 125 3.35 4.79 -5.49
CA LEU A 125 4.63 5.40 -5.79
C LEU A 125 5.27 5.86 -4.48
N ASN A 126 6.47 5.35 -4.20
CA ASN A 126 7.22 5.62 -2.97
C ASN A 126 7.80 7.06 -2.89
N PHE A 127 7.10 8.06 -3.43
CA PHE A 127 7.51 9.46 -3.36
C PHE A 127 7.09 10.12 -2.04
N SER A 128 7.81 11.19 -1.69
CA SER A 128 7.51 12.00 -0.52
C SER A 128 6.53 13.11 -0.91
N TYR A 129 5.50 13.31 -0.08
CA TYR A 129 4.58 14.44 -0.22
C TYR A 129 5.12 15.76 0.37
N HIS A 130 6.36 15.75 0.89
CA HIS A 130 7.03 16.96 1.43
C HIS A 130 7.52 17.92 0.36
N LEU A 131 7.49 17.53 -0.92
CA LEU A 131 7.85 18.37 -2.06
C LEU A 131 9.28 18.96 -1.99
N ARG A 132 10.20 18.29 -1.28
CA ARG A 132 11.60 18.73 -1.14
C ARG A 132 12.51 18.31 -2.29
N SER A 133 12.09 17.31 -3.07
CA SER A 133 12.81 16.80 -4.23
C SER A 133 12.11 17.24 -5.50
N VAL A 134 12.89 17.55 -6.54
CA VAL A 134 12.39 17.88 -7.89
C VAL A 134 11.43 16.80 -8.38
N SER A 135 11.78 15.52 -8.22
CA SER A 135 10.92 14.41 -8.64
C SER A 135 9.59 14.37 -7.88
N SER A 136 9.59 14.76 -6.60
CA SER A 136 8.36 14.83 -5.80
C SER A 136 7.46 16.00 -6.22
N VAL A 137 8.06 17.13 -6.61
CA VAL A 137 7.33 18.29 -7.15
C VAL A 137 6.74 17.96 -8.52
N VAL A 138 7.54 17.38 -9.42
CA VAL A 138 7.07 17.00 -10.77
C VAL A 138 5.91 16.00 -10.68
N LEU A 139 6.02 14.98 -9.83
CA LEU A 139 4.93 14.04 -9.62
C LEU A 139 3.69 14.74 -9.05
N TYR A 140 3.84 15.61 -8.05
CA TYR A 140 2.72 16.33 -7.45
C TYR A 140 2.01 17.21 -8.48
N VAL A 141 2.75 18.00 -9.26
CA VAL A 141 2.18 18.88 -10.30
C VAL A 141 1.46 18.06 -11.38
N GLY A 142 2.10 16.99 -11.87
CA GLY A 142 1.45 16.10 -12.85
C GLY A 142 0.18 15.44 -12.32
N THR A 143 0.20 14.98 -11.06
CA THR A 143 -0.97 14.41 -10.39
C THR A 143 -2.06 15.46 -10.19
N SER A 144 -1.69 16.69 -9.83
CA SER A 144 -2.62 17.81 -9.63
C SER A 144 -3.40 18.15 -10.89
N PHE A 145 -2.72 18.13 -12.05
CA PHE A 145 -3.34 18.35 -13.33
C PHE A 145 -4.38 17.27 -13.65
N VAL A 146 -3.99 15.99 -13.58
CA VAL A 146 -4.89 14.84 -13.85
C VAL A 146 -6.05 14.78 -12.85
N ALA A 147 -5.78 15.03 -11.57
CA ALA A 147 -6.77 15.00 -10.52
C ALA A 147 -7.81 16.13 -10.64
N SER A 148 -7.38 17.31 -11.12
CA SER A 148 -8.28 18.46 -11.34
C SER A 148 -9.14 18.28 -12.59
N THR A 149 -8.59 17.71 -13.68
CA THR A 149 -9.40 17.38 -14.87
C THR A 149 -10.43 16.30 -14.56
N ALA A 150 -10.10 15.29 -13.75
CA ALA A 150 -11.05 14.28 -13.32
C ALA A 150 -12.23 14.86 -12.53
N SER A 151 -11.98 15.76 -11.56
CA SER A 151 -13.06 16.39 -10.79
C SER A 151 -13.99 17.29 -11.60
N SER A 152 -13.48 17.85 -12.69
CA SER A 152 -14.22 18.80 -13.53
C SER A 152 -15.43 18.17 -14.24
N LEU A 153 -15.53 16.83 -14.25
CA LEU A 153 -16.73 16.11 -14.70
C LEU A 153 -18.01 16.56 -13.98
N GLY A 154 -17.89 17.03 -12.73
CA GLY A 154 -18.99 17.63 -11.98
C GLY A 154 -19.59 18.87 -12.64
N THR A 155 -18.82 19.59 -13.46
CA THR A 155 -19.31 20.77 -14.20
C THR A 155 -20.40 20.41 -15.20
N PHE A 156 -20.35 19.21 -15.78
CA PHE A 156 -21.37 18.78 -16.73
C PHE A 156 -22.69 18.49 -16.04
N ILE A 157 -22.66 17.83 -14.88
CA ILE A 157 -23.86 17.63 -14.03
C ILE A 157 -24.45 18.98 -13.68
N TRP A 158 -23.62 19.89 -13.19
CA TRP A 158 -24.02 21.25 -12.83
C TRP A 158 -24.66 22.00 -13.99
N SER A 159 -23.99 22.00 -15.13
CA SER A 159 -24.40 22.70 -16.34
C SER A 159 -25.72 22.20 -16.92
N LEU A 160 -25.99 20.90 -16.78
CA LEU A 160 -27.18 20.30 -17.37
C LEU A 160 -28.41 20.52 -16.49
N GLU A 161 -28.28 20.55 -15.16
CA GLU A 161 -29.40 20.85 -14.26
C GLU A 161 -29.76 22.35 -14.19
N HIS A 162 -28.80 23.23 -14.50
CA HIS A 162 -29.01 24.69 -14.50
C HIS A 162 -29.24 25.26 -15.91
N ASP A 163 -29.51 24.42 -16.90
CA ASP A 163 -29.80 24.81 -18.29
C ASP A 163 -28.74 25.71 -18.96
N LEU A 164 -27.46 25.59 -18.58
CA LEU A 164 -26.38 26.42 -19.14
C LEU A 164 -26.14 26.12 -20.63
N ASN A 165 -25.75 27.14 -21.39
CA ASN A 165 -25.36 27.00 -22.80
C ASN A 165 -23.94 26.43 -22.92
N ALA A 166 -23.57 25.86 -24.09
CA ALA A 166 -22.24 25.27 -24.31
C ALA A 166 -21.08 26.21 -23.98
N SER A 167 -21.21 27.48 -24.39
CA SER A 167 -20.20 28.51 -24.11
C SER A 167 -20.03 28.76 -22.61
N GLU A 168 -21.12 28.69 -21.84
CA GLU A 168 -21.14 28.85 -20.39
C GLU A 168 -20.60 27.60 -19.69
N THR A 169 -20.97 26.41 -20.17
CA THR A 169 -20.40 25.14 -19.72
C THR A 169 -18.89 25.11 -19.91
N ILE A 170 -18.38 25.54 -21.07
CA ILE A 170 -16.94 25.63 -21.35
C ILE A 170 -16.26 26.61 -20.40
N TYR A 171 -16.88 27.76 -20.17
CA TYR A 171 -16.34 28.78 -19.28
C TYR A 171 -16.23 28.26 -17.85
N MET A 172 -17.30 27.66 -17.33
CA MET A 172 -17.33 27.04 -16.00
C MET A 172 -16.33 25.89 -15.91
N TRP A 173 -16.26 25.03 -16.93
CA TRP A 173 -15.36 23.89 -16.95
C TRP A 173 -13.91 24.34 -16.89
N LYS A 174 -13.53 25.31 -17.74
CA LYS A 174 -12.19 25.93 -17.73
C LYS A 174 -11.88 26.54 -16.37
N GLY A 175 -12.79 27.32 -15.79
CA GLY A 175 -12.60 27.93 -14.47
C GLY A 175 -12.41 26.90 -13.37
N TRP A 176 -13.16 25.81 -13.41
CA TRP A 176 -13.12 24.77 -12.39
C TRP A 176 -11.82 23.97 -12.41
N TRP A 177 -11.47 23.33 -13.53
CA TRP A 177 -10.28 22.47 -13.54
C TRP A 177 -9.00 23.29 -13.38
N SER A 178 -8.95 24.49 -13.97
CA SER A 178 -7.78 25.38 -13.82
C SER A 178 -7.70 25.96 -12.41
N GLY A 179 -8.84 26.36 -11.82
CA GLY A 179 -8.92 26.85 -10.45
C GLY A 179 -8.45 25.80 -9.44
N SER A 180 -8.98 24.57 -9.54
CA SER A 180 -8.54 23.44 -8.71
C SER A 180 -7.04 23.14 -8.88
N CYS A 181 -6.53 23.14 -10.11
CA CYS A 181 -5.12 22.89 -10.38
C CYS A 181 -4.22 23.99 -9.79
N LEU A 182 -4.60 25.26 -9.96
CA LEU A 182 -3.86 26.38 -9.38
C LEU A 182 -3.93 26.38 -7.85
N GLN A 183 -5.09 26.07 -7.28
CA GLN A 183 -5.29 25.95 -5.84
C GLN A 183 -4.36 24.89 -5.24
N THR A 184 -4.29 23.71 -5.86
CA THR A 184 -3.41 22.63 -5.38
C THR A 184 -1.94 23.04 -5.48
N ILE A 185 -1.50 23.62 -6.59
CA ILE A 185 -0.09 23.99 -6.82
C ILE A 185 0.36 25.18 -5.97
N PHE A 186 -0.45 26.24 -5.88
CA PHE A 186 -0.03 27.51 -5.28
C PHE A 186 -0.47 27.69 -3.83
N ILE A 187 -1.46 26.93 -3.35
CA ILE A 187 -1.92 27.03 -1.95
C ILE A 187 -1.50 25.77 -1.19
N ILE A 188 -1.90 24.60 -1.69
CA ILE A 188 -1.71 23.35 -0.95
C ILE A 188 -0.25 22.91 -0.95
N ALA A 189 0.44 23.00 -2.08
CA ALA A 189 1.85 22.60 -2.19
C ALA A 189 2.76 23.38 -1.21
N PRO A 190 2.69 24.72 -1.10
CA PRO A 190 3.45 25.47 -0.09
C PRO A 190 3.10 25.10 1.35
N ILE A 191 1.81 24.89 1.66
CA ILE A 191 1.38 24.45 3.00
C ILE A 191 1.96 23.06 3.32
N LEU A 192 1.94 22.12 2.37
CA LEU A 192 2.55 20.81 2.55
C LEU A 192 4.06 20.92 2.75
N TYR A 193 4.75 21.79 2.00
CA TYR A 193 6.19 22.00 2.13
C TYR A 193 6.58 22.53 3.53
N ILE A 194 5.81 23.50 4.05
CA ILE A 194 6.10 24.19 5.32
C ILE A 194 5.63 23.37 6.53
N CYS A 195 4.38 22.89 6.52
CA CYS A 195 3.71 22.35 7.71
C CYS A 195 3.90 20.85 7.90
N SER A 196 4.13 20.07 6.83
CA SER A 196 4.23 18.60 6.94
C SER A 196 5.31 18.11 7.91
N PRO A 197 6.54 18.70 7.95
CA PRO A 197 7.57 18.26 8.90
C PRO A 197 7.18 18.42 10.37
N ALA A 198 6.43 19.48 10.72
CA ALA A 198 5.99 19.72 12.08
C ALA A 198 4.89 18.72 12.48
N LEU A 199 3.97 18.45 11.55
CA LEU A 199 2.87 17.53 11.80
C LEU A 199 3.33 16.06 11.88
N GLU A 200 4.29 15.64 11.05
CA GLU A 200 4.85 14.28 11.15
C GLU A 200 5.52 14.04 12.50
N LYS A 201 6.32 14.98 12.99
CA LYS A 201 6.92 14.89 14.34
C LYS A 201 5.87 14.79 15.43
N TRP A 202 4.77 15.54 15.31
CA TRP A 202 3.66 15.45 16.26
C TRP A 202 2.96 14.08 16.19
N LYS A 203 2.73 13.55 14.99
CA LYS A 203 2.16 12.21 14.78
C LYS A 203 3.04 11.12 15.38
N GLU A 204 4.35 11.16 15.13
CA GLU A 204 5.34 10.21 15.68
C GLU A 204 5.38 10.21 17.21
N LYS A 205 5.13 11.35 17.84
CA LYS A 205 5.05 11.43 19.30
C LYS A 205 3.71 10.93 19.85
N THR A 206 2.64 11.05 19.08
CA THR A 206 1.26 10.86 19.57
C THR A 206 0.71 9.47 19.24
N PHE A 207 1.07 8.90 18.10
CA PHE A 207 0.54 7.66 17.55
C PHE A 207 1.65 6.70 17.11
N GLU A 208 1.39 5.40 17.24
CA GLU A 208 2.19 4.36 16.57
C GLU A 208 1.88 4.38 15.08
N PHE A 209 2.91 4.20 14.23
CA PHE A 209 2.70 4.15 12.79
C PHE A 209 2.32 2.75 12.34
N PRO A 210 1.27 2.60 11.52
CA PRO A 210 0.95 1.30 10.93
C PRO A 210 2.11 0.82 10.07
N GLU A 211 2.36 -0.50 10.10
CA GLU A 211 3.18 -1.13 9.08
C GLU A 211 2.57 -0.89 7.70
N LYS A 212 3.42 -0.61 6.72
CA LYS A 212 2.94 -0.37 5.36
C LYS A 212 2.39 -1.69 4.81
N LYS A 213 1.07 -1.80 4.68
CA LYS A 213 0.45 -2.94 3.98
C LYS A 213 1.01 -3.00 2.57
N GLU A 214 1.51 -4.17 2.17
CA GLU A 214 1.99 -4.39 0.81
C GLU A 214 0.83 -4.27 -0.18
N VAL A 215 1.09 -3.58 -1.29
CA VAL A 215 0.10 -3.41 -2.35
C VAL A 215 -0.07 -4.75 -3.06
N SER A 216 -1.24 -5.36 -2.95
CA SER A 216 -1.55 -6.61 -3.65
C SER A 216 -1.98 -6.34 -5.10
N ALA A 217 -1.66 -7.26 -6.00
CA ALA A 217 -2.13 -7.18 -7.39
C ALA A 217 -3.67 -7.08 -7.47
N LYS A 218 -4.39 -7.82 -6.62
CA LYS A 218 -5.84 -7.75 -6.50
C LYS A 218 -6.33 -6.33 -6.21
N TRP A 219 -5.66 -5.63 -5.29
CA TRP A 219 -6.00 -4.24 -4.97
C TRP A 219 -5.78 -3.30 -6.16
N ILE A 220 -4.67 -3.46 -6.89
CA ILE A 220 -4.39 -2.65 -8.09
C ILE A 220 -5.47 -2.87 -9.16
N TYR A 221 -5.79 -4.13 -9.48
CA TYR A 221 -6.82 -4.45 -10.47
C TYR A 221 -8.21 -3.94 -10.03
N SER A 222 -8.61 -4.16 -8.78
CA SER A 222 -9.88 -3.64 -8.26
C SER A 222 -9.96 -2.12 -8.36
N THR A 223 -8.85 -1.41 -8.11
CA THR A 223 -8.78 0.05 -8.18
C THR A 223 -8.91 0.55 -9.62
N VAL A 224 -8.19 -0.06 -10.56
CA VAL A 224 -8.26 0.30 -11.99
C VAL A 224 -9.67 0.02 -12.55
N ILE A 225 -10.27 -1.11 -12.19
CA ILE A 225 -11.65 -1.45 -12.58
C ILE A 225 -12.62 -0.43 -12.02
N LEU A 226 -12.51 -0.10 -10.72
CA LEU A 226 -13.38 0.90 -10.08
C LEU A 226 -13.30 2.25 -10.78
N ILE A 227 -12.09 2.76 -11.04
CA ILE A 227 -11.90 4.03 -11.77
C ILE A 227 -12.54 3.96 -13.15
N THR A 228 -12.33 2.87 -13.88
CA THR A 228 -12.88 2.67 -15.23
C THR A 228 -14.41 2.65 -15.22
N VAL A 229 -15.02 1.94 -14.26
CA VAL A 229 -16.47 1.88 -14.08
C VAL A 229 -17.02 3.27 -13.79
N VAL A 230 -16.42 4.00 -12.86
CA VAL A 230 -16.97 5.31 -12.51
C VAL A 230 -16.81 6.32 -13.63
N ILE A 231 -15.67 6.35 -14.33
CA ILE A 231 -15.50 7.18 -15.54
C ILE A 231 -16.58 6.82 -16.56
N SER A 232 -16.85 5.52 -16.75
CA SER A 232 -17.89 5.06 -17.66
C SER A 232 -19.27 5.56 -17.23
N VAL A 233 -19.61 5.48 -15.93
CA VAL A 233 -20.86 6.03 -15.38
C VAL A 233 -20.97 7.54 -15.64
N PHE A 234 -19.88 8.30 -15.46
CA PHE A 234 -19.87 9.74 -15.79
C PHE A 234 -20.11 10.00 -17.29
N ILE A 235 -19.45 9.25 -18.17
CA ILE A 235 -19.63 9.36 -19.63
C ILE A 235 -21.08 9.07 -20.02
N PHE A 236 -21.63 7.94 -19.56
CA PHE A 236 -23.00 7.55 -19.86
C PHE A 236 -24.03 8.50 -19.26
N SER A 237 -23.79 9.01 -18.04
CA SER A 237 -24.68 10.00 -17.42
C SER A 237 -24.68 11.32 -18.18
N GLY A 238 -23.51 11.77 -18.65
CA GLY A 238 -23.39 12.95 -19.51
C GLY A 238 -24.14 12.79 -20.84
N ASP A 239 -23.96 11.65 -21.52
CA ASP A 239 -24.68 11.31 -22.75
C ASP A 239 -26.21 11.25 -22.52
N TYR A 240 -26.64 10.62 -21.43
CA TYR A 240 -28.05 10.50 -21.07
C TYR A 240 -28.71 11.86 -20.82
N LEU A 241 -28.10 12.72 -19.98
CA LEU A 241 -28.68 14.02 -19.66
C LEU A 241 -28.83 14.90 -20.89
N ALA A 242 -27.83 14.86 -21.76
CA ALA A 242 -27.85 15.75 -22.90
C ALA A 242 -28.81 15.22 -24.00
N LYS A 243 -29.04 13.90 -24.10
CA LYS A 243 -30.18 13.35 -24.87
C LYS A 243 -31.53 13.78 -24.30
N LYS A 244 -31.69 13.75 -22.97
CA LYS A 244 -32.90 14.21 -22.27
C LYS A 244 -33.18 15.68 -22.59
N ARG A 245 -32.15 16.54 -22.57
CA ARG A 245 -32.26 17.96 -22.92
C ARG A 245 -32.73 18.19 -24.37
N ILE A 246 -32.16 17.45 -25.33
CA ILE A 246 -32.60 17.51 -26.73
C ILE A 246 -34.07 17.10 -26.85
N ALA A 247 -34.49 16.03 -26.17
CA ALA A 247 -35.88 15.57 -26.18
C ALA A 247 -36.84 16.62 -25.59
N GLU A 248 -36.48 17.27 -24.48
CA GLU A 248 -37.28 18.33 -23.84
C GLU A 248 -37.42 19.58 -24.73
N GLN A 249 -36.34 19.98 -25.42
CA GLN A 249 -36.38 21.09 -26.38
C GLN A 249 -37.21 20.77 -27.63
N ILE A 250 -37.18 19.52 -28.11
CA ILE A 250 -38.05 19.07 -29.22
C ILE A 250 -39.52 19.10 -28.80
N HIS A 251 -39.84 18.67 -27.58
CA HIS A 251 -41.21 18.63 -27.07
C HIS A 251 -41.83 20.02 -26.82
N THR A 252 -41.02 21.05 -26.57
CA THR A 252 -41.51 22.40 -26.23
C THR A 252 -41.87 23.29 -27.43
N MET A 253 -41.79 22.80 -28.68
CA MET A 253 -42.23 23.50 -29.91
C MET A 253 -41.81 24.98 -30.06
N LYS A 254 -40.76 25.43 -29.36
CA LYS A 254 -40.24 26.80 -29.47
C LYS A 254 -39.07 26.76 -30.43
N THR A 255 -39.32 27.17 -31.69
CA THR A 255 -38.33 27.49 -32.73
C THR A 255 -36.94 26.89 -32.47
N LEU A 256 -36.68 25.69 -32.99
CA LEU A 256 -35.34 25.10 -33.02
C LEU A 256 -34.42 26.05 -33.80
N THR A 257 -33.73 26.95 -33.10
CA THR A 257 -32.64 27.70 -33.70
C THR A 257 -31.51 26.71 -33.93
N SER A 258 -30.94 26.70 -35.14
CA SER A 258 -29.79 25.85 -35.46
C SER A 258 -28.66 25.99 -34.44
N GLU A 259 -28.58 27.16 -33.80
CA GLU A 259 -27.63 27.54 -32.75
C GLU A 259 -27.80 26.75 -31.43
N ALA A 260 -29.03 26.46 -30.98
CA ALA A 260 -29.28 25.67 -29.76
C ALA A 260 -28.93 24.19 -29.95
N ILE A 261 -29.18 23.65 -31.15
CA ILE A 261 -28.79 22.28 -31.53
C ILE A 261 -27.26 22.19 -31.64
N LEU A 262 -26.62 23.16 -32.30
CA LEU A 262 -25.16 23.19 -32.44
C LEU A 262 -24.47 23.27 -31.07
N SER A 263 -24.95 24.15 -30.19
CA SER A 263 -24.47 24.31 -28.81
C SER A 263 -24.57 23.00 -28.02
N SER A 264 -25.71 22.31 -28.10
CA SER A 264 -25.86 21.00 -27.46
C SER A 264 -24.80 20.02 -27.99
N ILE A 265 -24.67 19.86 -29.31
CA ILE A 265 -23.68 18.99 -29.98
C ILE A 265 -22.23 19.32 -29.57
N GLU A 266 -21.86 20.59 -29.50
CA GLU A 266 -20.52 21.03 -29.08
C GLU A 266 -20.21 20.66 -27.62
N SER A 267 -21.20 20.79 -26.72
CA SER A 267 -21.06 20.39 -25.32
C SER A 267 -20.76 18.90 -25.16
N PHE A 268 -21.39 18.04 -25.98
CA PHE A 268 -21.09 16.59 -26.02
C PHE A 268 -19.68 16.31 -26.54
N GLY A 269 -19.23 17.05 -27.56
CA GLY A 269 -17.87 16.93 -28.10
C GLY A 269 -16.83 17.13 -27.01
N ILE A 270 -17.02 18.10 -26.13
CA ILE A 270 -16.08 18.36 -25.03
C ILE A 270 -16.07 17.23 -24.00
N ILE A 271 -17.24 16.74 -23.58
CA ILE A 271 -17.33 15.62 -22.61
C ILE A 271 -16.58 14.40 -23.13
N THR A 272 -16.79 14.05 -24.41
CA THR A 272 -16.14 12.89 -25.03
C THR A 272 -14.62 13.04 -25.11
N TRP A 273 -14.10 14.19 -25.57
CA TRP A 273 -12.65 14.42 -25.61
C TRP A 273 -12.01 14.48 -24.23
N VAL A 274 -12.66 15.11 -23.25
CA VAL A 274 -12.20 15.13 -21.84
C VAL A 274 -12.17 13.72 -21.28
N SER A 275 -13.19 12.91 -21.58
CA SER A 275 -13.27 11.53 -21.11
C SER A 275 -12.19 10.65 -21.74
N ILE A 276 -11.94 10.78 -23.04
CA ILE A 276 -10.84 10.11 -23.74
C ILE A 276 -9.49 10.49 -23.10
N TRP A 277 -9.29 11.78 -22.82
CA TRP A 277 -8.08 12.27 -22.15
C TRP A 277 -7.91 11.67 -20.74
N ILE A 278 -8.98 11.63 -19.94
CA ILE A 278 -8.93 11.02 -18.60
C ILE A 278 -8.61 9.53 -18.70
N VAL A 279 -9.25 8.78 -19.60
CA VAL A 279 -8.96 7.35 -19.81
C VAL A 279 -7.51 7.15 -20.22
N PHE A 280 -6.97 8.00 -21.10
CA PHE A 280 -5.56 7.98 -21.49
C PHE A 280 -4.62 8.24 -20.31
N CYS A 281 -4.88 9.29 -19.50
CA CYS A 281 -4.10 9.59 -18.30
C CYS A 281 -4.14 8.46 -17.26
N VAL A 282 -5.32 7.87 -17.03
CA VAL A 282 -5.50 6.73 -16.12
C VAL A 282 -4.73 5.51 -16.65
N GLY A 283 -4.78 5.25 -17.95
CA GLY A 283 -4.02 4.17 -18.59
C GLY A 283 -2.51 4.31 -18.40
N ILE A 284 -1.96 5.51 -18.66
CA ILE A 284 -0.53 5.80 -18.41
C ILE A 284 -0.21 5.66 -16.92
N GLY A 285 -1.05 6.20 -16.05
CA GLY A 285 -0.90 6.09 -14.60
C GLY A 285 -0.86 4.63 -14.13
N ALA A 286 -1.74 3.78 -14.67
CA ALA A 286 -1.78 2.36 -14.37
C ALA A 286 -0.49 1.65 -14.80
N VAL A 287 0.01 1.93 -16.01
CA VAL A 287 1.30 1.38 -16.48
C VAL A 287 2.46 1.82 -15.57
N PHE A 288 2.49 3.09 -15.19
CA PHE A 288 3.51 3.62 -14.27
C PHE A 288 3.44 2.97 -12.88
N VAL A 289 2.23 2.78 -12.34
CA VAL A 289 2.00 2.08 -11.07
C VAL A 289 2.46 0.63 -11.14
N ILE A 290 2.06 -0.10 -12.18
CA ILE A 290 2.40 -1.53 -12.34
C ILE A 290 3.91 -1.70 -12.50
N THR A 291 4.56 -0.87 -13.31
CA THR A 291 6.02 -0.92 -13.49
C THR A 291 6.78 -0.59 -12.21
N SER A 292 6.36 0.45 -11.47
CA SER A 292 6.95 0.79 -10.18
C SER A 292 6.79 -0.35 -9.16
N TRP A 293 5.61 -0.96 -9.08
CA TRP A 293 5.34 -2.09 -8.20
C TRP A 293 6.19 -3.32 -8.56
N ASN A 294 6.30 -3.64 -9.86
CA ASN A 294 7.10 -4.77 -10.32
C ASN A 294 8.60 -4.60 -10.00
N ASN A 295 9.13 -3.38 -10.10
CA ASN A 295 10.51 -3.09 -9.72
C ASN A 295 10.75 -3.26 -8.22
N GLU A 296 9.82 -2.81 -7.37
CA GLU A 296 9.90 -2.99 -5.92
C GLU A 296 9.82 -4.48 -5.55
N LEU A 297 8.90 -5.22 -6.17
CA LEU A 297 8.74 -6.64 -5.94
C LEU A 297 10.01 -7.41 -6.33
N LYS A 298 10.61 -7.07 -7.48
CA LYS A 298 11.87 -7.67 -7.92
C LYS A 298 12.98 -7.45 -6.90
N LYS A 299 13.10 -6.23 -6.36
CA LYS A 299 14.08 -5.90 -5.33
C LYS A 299 13.87 -6.70 -4.04
N ASN A 300 12.63 -6.80 -3.57
CA ASN A 300 12.30 -7.56 -2.37
C ASN A 300 12.61 -9.06 -2.54
N VAL A 301 12.32 -9.62 -3.72
CA VAL A 301 12.66 -11.01 -4.05
C VAL A 301 14.17 -11.23 -4.08
N GLU A 302 14.94 -10.31 -4.67
CA GLU A 302 16.41 -10.37 -4.69
C GLU A 302 17.01 -10.30 -3.28
N GLU A 303 16.53 -9.39 -2.43
CA GLU A 303 16.96 -9.28 -1.03
C GLU A 303 16.66 -10.55 -0.24
N ARG A 304 15.46 -11.11 -0.41
CA ARG A 304 15.05 -12.33 0.29
C ARG A 304 15.83 -13.56 -0.18
N THR A 305 16.05 -13.67 -1.49
CA THR A 305 16.90 -14.73 -2.07
C THR A 305 18.31 -14.63 -1.52
N ARG A 306 18.90 -13.43 -1.48
CA ARG A 306 20.24 -13.22 -0.90
C ARG A 306 20.30 -13.61 0.58
N SER A 307 19.28 -13.26 1.36
CA SER A 307 19.20 -13.63 2.77
C SER A 307 19.13 -15.14 2.98
N LEU A 308 18.39 -15.85 2.12
CA LEU A 308 18.26 -17.30 2.15
C LEU A 308 19.59 -17.97 1.78
N THR A 309 20.26 -17.51 0.73
CA THR A 309 21.58 -18.03 0.33
C THR A 309 22.61 -17.90 1.45
N ILE A 310 22.67 -16.73 2.11
CA ILE A 310 23.58 -16.52 3.26
C ILE A 310 23.25 -17.47 4.42
N ALA A 311 21.97 -17.69 4.71
CA ALA A 311 21.55 -18.61 5.75
C ALA A 311 21.89 -20.07 5.40
N GLU A 312 21.72 -20.46 4.14
CA GLU A 312 22.07 -21.78 3.63
C GLU A 312 23.59 -22.04 3.71
N ASP A 313 24.40 -21.07 3.29
CA ASP A 313 25.87 -21.18 3.35
C ASP A 313 26.36 -21.32 4.80
N ARG A 314 25.80 -20.54 5.74
CA ARG A 314 26.11 -20.66 7.17
C ARG A 314 25.71 -22.02 7.74
N LEU A 315 24.58 -22.56 7.29
CA LEU A 315 24.13 -23.89 7.72
C LEU A 315 25.10 -24.97 7.22
N LYS A 316 25.52 -24.88 5.95
CA LYS A 316 26.51 -25.81 5.36
C LYS A 316 27.86 -25.73 6.08
N GLU A 317 28.35 -24.53 6.39
CA GLU A 317 29.59 -24.35 7.14
C GLU A 317 29.48 -24.97 8.55
N SER A 318 28.39 -24.70 9.27
CA SER A 318 28.16 -25.29 10.59
C SER A 318 28.02 -26.82 10.55
N LEU A 319 27.43 -27.38 9.49
CA LEU A 319 27.36 -28.82 9.28
C LEU A 319 28.77 -29.41 9.08
N LEU A 320 29.57 -28.80 8.21
CA LEU A 320 30.94 -29.26 7.93
C LEU A 320 31.85 -29.17 9.16
N GLU A 321 31.73 -28.13 9.97
CA GLU A 321 32.43 -28.03 11.26
C GLU A 321 32.02 -29.16 12.20
N LYS A 322 30.71 -29.43 12.33
CA LYS A 322 30.21 -30.52 13.18
C LYS A 322 30.68 -31.89 12.70
N GLU A 323 30.64 -32.18 11.40
CA GLU A 323 31.15 -33.42 10.83
C GLU A 323 32.66 -33.58 11.10
N THR A 324 33.44 -32.52 10.93
CA THR A 324 34.88 -32.53 11.21
C THR A 324 35.18 -32.79 12.68
N LEU A 325 34.45 -32.13 13.59
CA LEU A 325 34.58 -32.33 15.03
C LEU A 325 34.18 -33.75 15.45
N LEU A 326 33.11 -34.30 14.87
CA LEU A 326 32.70 -35.68 15.12
C LEU A 326 33.79 -36.67 14.69
N ASN A 327 34.35 -36.51 13.49
CA ASN A 327 35.46 -37.33 13.01
C ASN A 327 36.68 -37.28 13.94
N GLU A 328 37.06 -36.10 14.43
CA GLU A 328 38.15 -35.94 15.39
C GLU A 328 37.86 -36.66 16.72
N ILE A 329 36.62 -36.59 17.22
CA ILE A 329 36.21 -37.34 18.42
C ILE A 329 36.38 -38.84 18.19
N HIS A 330 35.97 -39.38 17.04
CA HIS A 330 36.11 -40.82 16.75
C HIS A 330 37.57 -41.26 16.74
N HIS A 331 38.43 -40.48 16.08
CA HIS A 331 39.86 -40.74 16.08
C HIS A 331 40.45 -40.72 17.50
N ARG A 332 40.05 -39.76 18.34
CA ARG A 332 40.53 -39.67 19.73
C ARG A 332 40.04 -40.81 20.60
N VAL A 333 38.79 -41.24 20.47
CA VAL A 333 38.25 -42.37 21.23
C VAL A 333 39.02 -43.65 20.87
N LYS A 334 39.25 -43.90 19.57
CA LYS A 334 40.06 -45.04 19.11
C LYS A 334 41.47 -45.02 19.70
N ASN A 335 42.13 -43.86 19.66
CA ASN A 335 43.46 -43.68 20.24
C ASN A 335 43.47 -43.93 21.77
N ASN A 336 42.50 -43.39 22.50
CA ASN A 336 42.41 -43.56 23.95
C ASN A 336 42.20 -45.03 24.35
N LEU A 337 41.31 -45.74 23.67
CA LEU A 337 41.08 -47.17 23.93
C LEU A 337 42.34 -48.01 23.66
N ALA A 338 43.08 -47.70 22.58
CA ALA A 338 44.34 -48.36 22.26
C ALA A 338 45.41 -48.14 23.34
N VAL A 339 45.53 -46.92 23.87
CA VAL A 339 46.46 -46.59 24.96
C VAL A 339 46.11 -47.35 26.24
N VAL A 340 44.82 -47.42 26.61
CA VAL A 340 44.40 -48.17 27.80
C VAL A 340 44.72 -49.66 27.66
N ILE A 341 44.47 -50.24 26.48
CA ILE A 341 44.83 -51.64 26.19
C ILE A 341 46.35 -51.85 26.35
N ALA A 342 47.18 -50.95 25.83
CA ALA A 342 48.63 -51.05 25.96
C ALA A 342 49.10 -50.96 27.42
N LEU A 343 48.48 -50.11 28.24
CA LEU A 343 48.76 -50.03 29.68
C LEU A 343 48.38 -51.31 30.42
N LEU A 344 47.24 -51.91 30.09
CA LEU A 344 46.82 -53.21 30.65
C LEU A 344 47.81 -54.31 30.29
N ASP A 345 48.29 -54.35 29.05
CA ASP A 345 49.31 -55.31 28.61
C ASP A 345 50.62 -55.15 29.38
N LEU A 346 51.08 -53.91 29.57
CA LEU A 346 52.29 -53.63 30.36
C LEU A 346 52.13 -54.06 31.83
N GLN A 347 50.96 -53.81 32.44
CA GLN A 347 50.66 -54.25 33.81
C GLN A 347 50.56 -55.77 33.92
N ARG A 348 50.02 -56.44 32.90
CA ARG A 348 49.95 -57.90 32.83
C ARG A 348 51.34 -58.52 32.75
N MET A 349 52.23 -57.95 31.93
CA MET A 349 53.63 -58.41 31.79
C MET A 349 54.43 -58.28 33.08
N LYS A 350 54.16 -57.25 33.90
CA LYS A 350 54.86 -56.99 35.18
C LYS A 350 54.37 -57.85 36.35
N ASN A 351 53.21 -58.49 36.25
CA ASN A 351 52.66 -59.36 37.30
C ASN A 351 52.85 -60.84 36.96
N THR A 352 53.14 -61.66 37.97
CA THR A 352 53.32 -63.13 37.83
C THR A 352 52.16 -63.94 38.40
N ASP A 353 51.26 -63.32 39.17
CA ASP A 353 50.08 -63.97 39.72
C ASP A 353 49.07 -64.34 38.60
N PRO A 354 48.75 -65.63 38.40
CA PRO A 354 47.79 -66.09 37.41
C PRO A 354 46.39 -65.47 37.56
N GLY A 355 45.95 -65.22 38.79
CA GLY A 355 44.64 -64.62 39.07
C GLY A 355 44.56 -63.16 38.59
N ILE A 356 45.60 -62.37 38.87
CA ILE A 356 45.70 -60.96 38.43
C ILE A 356 45.80 -60.87 36.90
N ARG A 357 46.58 -61.76 36.27
CA ARG A 357 46.68 -61.81 34.80
C ARG A 357 45.33 -62.05 34.13
N LYS A 358 44.54 -63.01 34.66
CA LYS A 358 43.20 -63.32 34.14
C LYS A 358 42.26 -62.10 34.23
N VAL A 359 42.26 -61.38 35.35
CA VAL A 359 41.44 -60.17 35.52
C VAL A 359 41.84 -59.06 34.54
N LEU A 360 43.14 -58.89 34.27
CA LEU A 360 43.63 -57.90 33.30
C LEU A 360 43.28 -58.27 31.86
N ASP A 361 43.33 -59.56 31.51
CA ASP A 361 42.90 -60.05 30.19
C ASP A 361 41.38 -59.88 30.00
N ASP A 362 40.57 -60.17 31.02
CA ASP A 362 39.12 -59.91 30.99
C ASP A 362 38.81 -58.41 30.81
N ALA A 363 39.54 -57.53 31.51
CA ALA A 363 39.39 -56.08 31.38
C ALA A 363 39.76 -55.61 29.96
N LYS A 364 40.83 -56.14 29.37
CA LYS A 364 41.25 -55.86 28.00
C LYS A 364 40.20 -56.29 26.98
N SER A 365 39.62 -57.48 27.13
CA SER A 365 38.56 -57.98 26.25
C SER A 365 37.32 -57.08 26.29
N ARG A 366 36.90 -56.63 27.48
CA ARG A 366 35.78 -55.68 27.62
C ARG A 366 36.04 -54.35 26.91
N ILE A 367 37.24 -53.80 27.03
CA ILE A 367 37.61 -52.53 26.37
C ILE A 367 37.69 -52.69 24.85
N LYS A 368 38.16 -53.84 24.35
CA LYS A 368 38.09 -54.18 22.91
C LYS A 368 36.65 -54.23 22.41
N SER A 369 35.75 -54.89 23.14
CA SER A 369 34.33 -54.94 22.79
C SER A 369 33.69 -53.55 22.76
N MET A 370 34.04 -52.66 23.71
CA MET A 370 33.59 -51.27 23.70
C MET A 370 34.12 -50.48 22.49
N GLY A 371 35.38 -50.70 22.10
CA GLY A 371 35.94 -50.09 20.89
C GLY A 371 35.25 -50.57 19.61
N PHE A 372 34.89 -51.85 19.56
CA PHE A 372 34.16 -52.43 18.45
C PHE A 372 32.74 -51.86 18.30
N VAL A 373 32.02 -51.73 19.42
CA VAL A 373 30.71 -51.05 19.50
C VAL A 373 30.83 -49.64 18.96
N HIS A 374 31.81 -48.89 19.45
CA HIS A 374 32.04 -47.52 19.02
C HIS A 374 32.37 -47.42 17.52
N GLU A 375 33.22 -48.29 16.97
CA GLU A 375 33.53 -48.27 15.53
C GLU A 375 32.32 -48.65 14.66
N THR A 376 31.49 -49.59 15.10
CA THR A 376 30.28 -50.04 14.38
C THR A 376 29.17 -48.99 14.38
N LEU A 377 28.93 -48.32 15.51
CA LEU A 377 27.94 -47.25 15.63
C LEU A 377 28.25 -46.00 14.81
N TYR A 378 29.52 -45.78 14.47
CA TYR A 378 29.97 -44.58 13.76
C TYR A 378 30.35 -44.81 12.29
N GLN A 379 30.49 -46.08 11.86
CA GLN A 379 30.62 -46.43 10.43
C GLN A 379 29.27 -46.48 9.69
N THR A 380 28.16 -46.40 10.40
CA THR A 380 26.81 -46.34 9.82
C THR A 380 26.43 -44.88 9.54
N GLU A 381 26.01 -44.58 8.30
CA GLU A 381 25.58 -43.23 7.90
C GLU A 381 24.30 -42.76 8.64
N ASP A 382 23.57 -43.68 9.26
CA ASP A 382 22.33 -43.41 9.99
C ASP A 382 22.43 -43.84 11.48
N PHE A 383 22.68 -42.87 12.35
CA PHE A 383 22.73 -43.05 13.80
C PHE A 383 21.40 -43.50 14.42
N ALA A 384 20.29 -43.31 13.72
CA ALA A 384 18.97 -43.65 14.22
C ALA A 384 18.62 -45.14 14.04
N ASN A 385 19.26 -45.82 13.09
CA ASN A 385 18.95 -47.20 12.73
C ASN A 385 20.23 -48.04 12.57
N VAL A 386 20.63 -48.72 13.63
CA VAL A 386 21.75 -49.69 13.58
C VAL A 386 21.19 -51.09 13.42
N GLU A 387 21.66 -51.81 12.41
CA GLU A 387 21.29 -53.21 12.16
C GLU A 387 21.96 -54.13 13.21
N PHE A 388 21.17 -54.51 14.22
CA PHE A 388 21.67 -55.22 15.41
C PHE A 388 22.15 -56.66 15.13
N SER A 389 21.65 -57.28 14.06
CA SER A 389 22.04 -58.62 13.61
C SER A 389 23.52 -58.68 13.21
N GLU A 390 23.98 -57.73 12.39
CA GLU A 390 25.37 -57.68 11.94
C GLU A 390 26.33 -57.42 13.10
N TYR A 391 25.91 -56.60 14.07
CA TYR A 391 26.66 -56.36 15.29
C TYR A 391 26.84 -57.63 16.13
N LEU A 392 25.76 -58.40 16.35
CA LEU A 392 25.80 -59.66 17.09
C LEU A 392 26.71 -60.70 16.43
N ASP A 393 26.63 -60.85 15.11
CA ASP A 393 27.44 -61.81 14.37
C ASP A 393 28.94 -61.51 14.51
N ARG A 394 29.33 -60.24 14.36
CA ARG A 394 30.74 -59.85 14.51
C ARG A 394 31.23 -59.97 15.96
N LEU A 395 30.38 -59.69 16.94
CA LEU A 395 30.72 -59.84 18.36
C LEU A 395 30.93 -61.32 18.75
N CYS A 396 30.04 -62.21 18.30
CA CYS A 396 30.19 -63.65 18.49
C CYS A 396 31.51 -64.18 17.88
N HIS A 397 31.83 -63.78 16.65
CA HIS A 397 33.11 -64.17 16.01
C HIS A 397 34.33 -63.67 16.80
N SER A 398 34.26 -62.47 17.40
CA SER A 398 35.37 -61.94 18.19
C SER A 398 35.61 -62.69 19.51
N LEU A 399 34.54 -63.28 20.07
CA LEU A 399 34.60 -64.07 21.30
C LEU A 399 35.05 -65.51 21.04
N GLU A 400 34.79 -66.08 19.85
CA GLU A 400 35.28 -67.40 19.45
C GLU A 400 36.78 -67.42 19.12
N ALA A 401 37.36 -66.27 18.74
CA ALA A 401 38.77 -66.13 18.37
C ALA A 401 39.71 -65.81 19.56
N THR A 402 39.19 -65.75 20.79
CA THR A 402 39.96 -65.50 22.04
C THR A 402 40.02 -66.77 22.87
#